data_AF-A0A8S2NUB4-F1
#
_entry.id   AF-A0A8S2NUB4-F1
#
_cell.length_a   1.000
_cell.length_b   1.000
_cell.length_c   1.000
_cell.angle_alpha   90.00
_cell.angle_beta   90.00
_cell.angle_gamma   90.00
#
_symmetry.space_group_name_H-M   'P 1'
#
loop_
_entity.id
_entity.type
_entity.pdbx_description
1 polymer ?
#
loop_
_entity_poly.entity_id
_entity_poly.type
_entity_poly.pdbx_seq_one_letter_code
_entity_poly.pdbx_strand_id
1 'polypeptide(L)'
;MLIAVIDIGMLFSNVTCFKTGVKFFGQPTSLDITESNHYVITTCALYRIAITYLQHVHDHNDLDAKFQAAGGNCGDFHMIIARELEELDINPIFFRLAREEIALANIMTDLIYDPVSYTHFDNEEFENGVKFVTMLSQAVQSSMARLEWTQARMVFGFMLHSMQDFYSHSNWIELGMREPNKDLTAGRRLGSVADENTKTCKTCLGSDEDCVRNNLRVDNYLTSGYFAHFYPVKKPPGKCHHGYLCYFPGDNNEYCE
;
A
#
# COMPACT_ATOMS: atom_id res chain seq x y z
N MET A 1 -7.76 -2.55 -2.19
CA MET A 1 -7.87 -4.01 -1.96
C MET A 1 -6.63 -4.49 -1.20
N LEU A 2 -6.51 -4.19 0.10
CA LEU A 2 -5.21 -4.34 0.77
C LEU A 2 -5.27 -4.28 2.30
N ILE A 3 -5.95 -5.23 2.96
CA ILE A 3 -5.85 -5.34 4.43
C ILE A 3 -5.88 -6.81 4.84
N ALA A 4 -4.72 -7.44 4.82
CA ALA A 4 -4.49 -8.69 5.53
C ALA A 4 -3.57 -8.35 6.71
N VAL A 5 -4.11 -8.45 7.92
CA VAL A 5 -3.46 -8.18 9.22
C VAL A 5 -3.43 -6.71 9.63
N ILE A 6 -4.55 -6.24 10.17
CA ILE A 6 -4.54 -5.15 11.15
C ILE A 6 -5.02 -5.72 12.47
N ASP A 7 -4.16 -5.64 13.48
CA ASP A 7 -4.62 -5.73 14.86
C ASP A 7 -5.24 -4.38 15.22
N ILE A 8 -6.54 -4.41 15.46
CA ILE A 8 -7.34 -3.21 15.73
C ILE A 8 -6.92 -2.52 17.03
N GLY A 9 -6.21 -3.23 17.92
CA GLY A 9 -5.52 -2.61 19.05
C GLY A 9 -4.63 -1.43 18.63
N MET A 10 -4.05 -1.44 17.43
CA MET A 10 -3.25 -0.30 16.93
C MET A 10 -4.05 0.99 16.78
N LEU A 11 -5.32 0.90 16.39
CA LEU A 11 -6.20 2.04 16.10
C LEU A 11 -6.89 2.60 17.35
N PHE A 12 -7.10 1.77 18.38
CA PHE A 12 -7.95 2.13 19.52
C PHE A 12 -7.31 1.96 20.91
N SER A 13 -6.07 1.45 21.02
CA SER A 13 -5.43 1.23 22.34
C SER A 13 -4.48 2.34 22.77
N ASN A 14 -4.67 2.80 24.02
CA ASN A 14 -3.78 3.73 24.73
C ASN A 14 -3.70 3.42 26.24
N VAL A 15 -3.67 2.12 26.61
CA VAL A 15 -3.60 1.54 27.99
C VAL A 15 -4.92 0.99 28.56
N THR A 16 -6.04 0.98 27.84
CA THR A 16 -7.24 0.22 28.28
C THR A 16 -7.25 -1.21 27.73
N CYS A 17 -7.71 -2.16 28.54
CA CYS A 17 -7.73 -3.59 28.29
C CYS A 17 -8.69 -3.93 27.13
N PHE A 18 -8.23 -3.73 25.89
CA PHE A 18 -8.85 -4.26 24.69
C PHE A 18 -8.58 -5.76 24.64
N LYS A 19 -9.60 -6.56 24.32
CA LYS A 19 -9.40 -7.96 23.95
C LYS A 19 -8.67 -7.98 22.60
N THR A 20 -7.34 -8.03 22.64
CA THR A 20 -6.51 -8.33 21.47
C THR A 20 -6.92 -9.71 20.94
N GLY A 21 -7.12 -9.84 19.63
CA GLY A 21 -7.50 -11.12 19.03
C GLY A 21 -8.40 -11.08 17.80
N VAL A 22 -8.98 -9.92 17.45
CA VAL A 22 -9.80 -9.83 16.24
C VAL A 22 -8.94 -9.45 15.04
N LYS A 23 -8.56 -10.46 14.25
CA LYS A 23 -7.95 -10.27 12.93
C LYS A 23 -9.05 -9.98 11.92
N PHE A 24 -9.13 -8.76 11.40
CA PHE A 24 -10.05 -8.44 10.31
C PHE A 24 -9.39 -8.71 8.97
N PHE A 25 -10.11 -9.45 8.13
CA PHE A 25 -9.85 -9.59 6.70
C PHE A 25 -10.98 -8.87 5.98
N GLY A 26 -10.76 -7.59 5.64
CA GLY A 26 -11.72 -6.81 4.87
C GLY A 26 -11.29 -6.73 3.42
N GLN A 27 -12.14 -7.17 2.48
CA GLN A 27 -12.08 -6.67 1.11
C GLN A 27 -12.83 -5.33 1.08
N PRO A 28 -12.14 -4.17 0.90
CA PRO A 28 -12.86 -2.94 0.64
C PRO A 28 -13.50 -3.04 -0.74
N THR A 29 -14.83 -2.97 -0.79
CA THR A 29 -15.58 -2.76 -2.03
C THR A 29 -15.20 -1.40 -2.61
N SER A 30 -14.69 -1.41 -3.86
CA SER A 30 -14.34 -0.26 -4.73
C SER A 30 -14.16 1.09 -4.02
N LEU A 31 -12.91 1.45 -3.75
CA LEU A 31 -12.52 2.80 -3.35
C LEU A 31 -12.40 3.66 -4.62
N ASP A 32 -13.33 4.60 -4.80
CA ASP A 32 -13.21 5.66 -5.80
C ASP A 32 -12.44 6.83 -5.16
N ILE A 33 -11.17 7.00 -5.56
CA ILE A 33 -10.25 7.98 -4.96
C ILE A 33 -9.74 8.86 -6.09
N THR A 34 -10.24 10.09 -6.18
CA THR A 34 -9.89 11.04 -7.25
C THR A 34 -8.58 11.79 -7.01
N GLU A 35 -7.94 11.61 -5.84
CA GLU A 35 -6.57 12.07 -5.53
C GLU A 35 -5.86 10.97 -4.74
N SER A 36 -5.18 10.06 -5.44
CA SER A 36 -4.68 8.82 -4.85
C SER A 36 -3.18 8.89 -4.53
N ASN A 37 -2.81 9.72 -3.54
CA ASN A 37 -1.51 9.52 -2.88
C ASN A 37 -1.66 8.49 -1.75
N HIS A 38 -0.55 7.90 -1.30
CA HIS A 38 -0.59 6.84 -0.29
C HIS A 38 -1.23 7.26 1.03
N TYR A 39 -1.19 8.56 1.38
CA TYR A 39 -1.84 9.08 2.58
C TYR A 39 -3.36 8.92 2.49
N VAL A 40 -3.97 9.34 1.38
CA VAL A 40 -5.43 9.25 1.19
C VAL A 40 -5.87 7.79 1.14
N ILE A 41 -5.19 6.95 0.35
CA ILE A 41 -5.48 5.50 0.24
C ILE A 41 -5.42 4.84 1.62
N THR A 42 -4.37 5.13 2.40
CA THR A 42 -4.17 4.57 3.74
C THR A 42 -5.23 5.06 4.72
N THR A 43 -5.47 6.37 4.77
CA THR A 43 -6.50 6.98 5.62
C THR A 43 -7.87 6.37 5.36
N CYS A 44 -8.23 6.22 4.09
CA CYS A 44 -9.46 5.57 3.66
C CYS A 44 -9.59 4.13 4.14
N ALA A 45 -8.54 3.34 3.92
CA ALA A 45 -8.52 1.95 4.35
C ALA A 45 -8.76 1.87 5.86
N LEU A 46 -8.04 2.67 6.66
CA LEU A 46 -8.14 2.67 8.13
C LEU A 46 -9.54 3.03 8.63
N TYR A 47 -10.27 3.93 7.95
CA TYR A 47 -11.69 4.16 8.26
C TYR A 47 -12.56 2.93 7.97
N ARG A 48 -12.37 2.26 6.83
CA ARG A 48 -13.13 1.03 6.51
C ARG A 48 -12.90 -0.06 7.55
N ILE A 49 -11.67 -0.18 8.06
CA ILE A 49 -11.33 -1.11 9.15
C ILE A 49 -12.03 -0.73 10.44
N ALA A 50 -12.00 0.55 10.80
CA ALA A 50 -12.70 1.06 11.97
C ALA A 50 -14.21 0.81 11.86
N ILE A 51 -14.83 1.07 10.71
CA ILE A 51 -16.25 0.77 10.46
C ILE A 51 -16.52 -0.72 10.69
N THR A 52 -15.75 -1.59 10.03
CA THR A 52 -15.92 -3.05 10.15
C THR A 52 -15.81 -3.52 11.61
N TYR A 53 -14.87 -2.94 12.37
CA TYR A 53 -14.71 -3.21 13.78
C TYR A 53 -15.92 -2.80 14.62
N LEU A 54 -16.36 -1.56 14.47
CA LEU A 54 -17.45 -1.00 15.24
C LEU A 54 -18.76 -1.72 14.94
N GLN A 55 -18.98 -2.09 13.67
CA GLN A 55 -20.10 -2.96 13.28
C GLN A 55 -20.03 -4.31 13.99
N HIS A 56 -18.87 -4.96 14.00
CA HIS A 56 -18.73 -6.29 14.57
C HIS A 56 -18.77 -6.33 16.11
N VAL A 57 -18.11 -5.39 16.78
CA VAL A 57 -17.92 -5.41 18.23
C VAL A 57 -18.97 -4.60 18.98
N HIS A 58 -19.48 -3.54 18.37
CA HIS A 58 -20.44 -2.62 18.99
C HIS A 58 -21.83 -2.67 18.34
N ASP A 59 -22.08 -3.64 17.43
CA ASP A 59 -23.35 -3.80 16.68
C ASP A 59 -23.78 -2.52 15.94
N HIS A 60 -22.79 -1.71 15.55
CA HIS A 60 -23.00 -0.37 15.03
C HIS A 60 -23.13 -0.37 13.50
N ASN A 61 -24.21 -1.00 13.02
CA ASN A 61 -24.39 -1.42 11.62
C ASN A 61 -24.64 -0.29 10.60
N ASP A 62 -25.01 0.91 11.03
CA ASP A 62 -25.35 2.04 10.16
C ASP A 62 -24.14 2.86 9.69
N LEU A 63 -22.94 2.60 10.23
CA LEU A 63 -21.72 3.31 9.85
C LEU A 63 -21.35 3.20 8.38
N ASP A 64 -21.56 2.05 7.74
CA ASP A 64 -21.24 1.91 6.32
C ASP A 64 -22.15 2.82 5.48
N ALA A 65 -23.45 2.87 5.81
CA ALA A 65 -24.38 3.78 5.15
C ALA A 65 -23.99 5.25 5.37
N LYS A 66 -23.57 5.62 6.59
CA LYS A 66 -23.05 6.96 6.90
C LYS A 66 -21.78 7.29 6.10
N PHE A 67 -20.87 6.33 5.95
CA PHE A 67 -19.66 6.48 5.14
C PHE A 67 -19.99 6.72 3.65
N GLN A 68 -20.91 5.93 3.09
CA GLN A 68 -21.34 6.11 1.70
C GLN A 68 -22.06 7.45 1.49
N ALA A 69 -22.91 7.86 2.44
CA ALA A 69 -23.64 9.13 2.40
C ALA A 69 -22.72 10.35 2.45
N ALA A 70 -21.53 10.23 3.04
CA ALA A 70 -20.49 11.26 3.03
C ALA A 70 -19.73 11.35 1.68
N GLY A 71 -20.26 10.72 0.62
CA GLY A 71 -19.67 10.73 -0.71
C GLY A 71 -18.56 9.70 -0.91
N GLY A 72 -18.37 8.77 0.03
CA GLY A 72 -17.32 7.74 -0.03
C GLY A 72 -15.88 8.26 0.01
N ASN A 73 -15.71 9.59 0.02
CA ASN A 73 -14.45 10.26 0.20
C ASN A 73 -14.09 10.25 1.69
N CYS A 74 -12.83 10.03 1.98
CA CYS A 74 -12.37 9.85 3.36
C CYS A 74 -12.05 11.19 4.05
N GLY A 75 -12.12 12.30 3.30
CA GLY A 75 -11.88 13.64 3.80
C GLY A 75 -12.97 14.06 4.78
N ASP A 76 -14.23 13.83 4.45
CA ASP A 76 -15.38 14.33 5.24
C ASP A 76 -15.82 13.36 6.34
N PHE A 77 -15.43 12.08 6.27
CA PHE A 77 -15.87 11.05 7.22
C PHE A 77 -15.31 11.24 8.64
N HIS A 78 -14.25 12.04 8.81
CA HIS A 78 -13.59 12.22 10.11
C HIS A 78 -14.52 12.80 11.19
N MET A 79 -15.42 13.73 10.82
CA MET A 79 -16.37 14.33 11.77
C MET A 79 -17.46 13.35 12.17
N ILE A 80 -17.93 12.55 11.21
CA ILE A 80 -18.97 11.53 11.44
C ILE A 80 -18.42 10.50 12.43
N ILE A 81 -17.31 9.83 12.09
CA ILE A 81 -16.79 8.77 12.95
C ILE A 81 -16.37 9.29 14.34
N ALA A 82 -15.90 10.54 14.46
CA ALA A 82 -15.57 11.10 15.77
C ALA A 82 -16.78 11.12 16.72
N ARG A 83 -17.96 11.52 16.23
CA ARG A 83 -19.19 11.51 17.01
C ARG A 83 -19.61 10.10 17.41
N GLU A 84 -19.57 9.16 16.46
CA GLU A 84 -19.97 7.76 16.71
C GLU A 84 -19.04 7.11 17.74
N LEU A 85 -17.75 7.43 17.73
CA LEU A 85 -16.79 6.97 18.74
C LEU A 85 -17.11 7.54 20.12
N GLU A 86 -17.45 8.83 20.22
CA GLU A 86 -17.86 9.45 21.50
C GLU A 86 -19.11 8.79 22.09
N GLU A 87 -20.11 8.47 21.25
CA GLU A 87 -21.33 7.76 21.68
C GLU A 87 -21.03 6.35 22.23
N LEU A 88 -19.88 5.76 21.83
CA LEU A 88 -19.40 4.45 22.28
C LEU A 88 -18.36 4.52 23.40
N ASP A 89 -18.11 5.69 23.99
CA ASP A 89 -17.06 5.93 25.00
C ASP A 89 -15.64 5.57 24.50
N ILE A 90 -15.43 5.71 23.19
CA ILE A 90 -14.12 5.53 22.54
C ILE A 90 -13.55 6.91 22.24
N ASN A 91 -12.28 7.15 22.60
CA ASN A 91 -11.65 8.45 22.43
C ASN A 91 -11.39 8.78 20.93
N PRO A 92 -12.11 9.75 20.32
CA PRO A 92 -11.98 10.06 18.90
C PRO A 92 -10.65 10.75 18.57
N ILE A 93 -10.08 11.49 19.53
CA ILE A 93 -8.77 12.15 19.37
C ILE A 93 -7.69 11.09 19.24
N PHE A 94 -7.75 10.06 20.09
CA PHE A 94 -6.78 8.97 20.03
C PHE A 94 -6.85 8.20 18.71
N PHE A 95 -8.07 7.82 18.28
CA PHE A 95 -8.26 7.17 16.99
C PHE A 95 -7.68 7.99 15.83
N ARG A 96 -7.96 9.30 15.82
CA ARG A 96 -7.39 10.23 14.83
C ARG A 96 -5.86 10.21 14.86
N LEU A 97 -5.24 10.36 16.04
CA LEU A 97 -3.77 10.37 16.15
C LEU A 97 -3.16 9.04 15.71
N ALA A 98 -3.74 7.90 16.10
CA ALA A 98 -3.29 6.58 15.68
C ALA A 98 -3.35 6.42 14.15
N ARG A 99 -4.44 6.88 13.52
CA ARG A 99 -4.57 6.89 12.07
C ARG A 99 -3.51 7.78 11.40
N GLU A 100 -3.33 9.00 11.90
CA GLU A 100 -2.32 9.94 11.38
C GLU A 100 -0.91 9.36 11.47
N GLU A 101 -0.54 8.73 12.59
CA GLU A 101 0.78 8.10 12.74
C GLU A 101 1.04 7.05 11.66
N ILE A 102 0.04 6.22 11.32
CA ILE A 102 0.16 5.21 10.26
C ILE A 102 0.23 5.87 8.88
N ALA A 103 -0.68 6.80 8.58
CA ALA A 103 -0.78 7.43 7.27
C ALA A 103 0.44 8.31 6.95
N LEU A 104 0.95 9.05 7.94
CA LEU A 104 2.17 9.83 7.81
C LEU A 104 3.40 8.95 7.68
N ALA A 105 3.52 7.87 8.46
CA ALA A 105 4.63 6.94 8.29
C ALA A 105 4.61 6.29 6.91
N ASN A 106 3.43 5.99 6.36
CA ASN A 106 3.31 5.48 4.99
C ASN A 106 3.95 6.44 3.98
N ILE A 107 3.51 7.69 3.88
CA ILE A 107 4.10 8.65 2.92
C ILE A 107 5.56 9.01 3.22
N MET A 108 5.99 8.90 4.47
CA MET A 108 7.37 9.18 4.84
C MET A 108 8.34 8.12 4.33
N THR A 109 7.83 6.93 3.92
CA THR A 109 8.64 5.88 3.30
C THR A 109 9.29 6.38 2.02
N ASP A 110 8.55 7.12 1.17
CA ASP A 110 9.12 7.77 -0.01
C ASP A 110 10.30 8.66 0.37
N LEU A 111 10.21 9.43 1.45
CA LEU A 111 11.30 10.34 1.84
C LEU A 111 12.51 9.62 2.47
N ILE A 112 12.27 8.58 3.26
CA ILE A 112 13.30 7.87 4.02
C ILE A 112 14.02 6.84 3.15
N TYR A 113 13.29 6.19 2.25
CA TYR A 113 13.76 5.06 1.47
C TYR A 113 13.73 5.30 -0.05
N ASP A 114 13.53 6.54 -0.52
CA ASP A 114 13.52 6.95 -1.94
C ASP A 114 14.51 6.18 -2.84
N PRO A 115 15.82 6.04 -2.50
CA PRO A 115 16.76 5.39 -3.41
C PRO A 115 16.77 3.85 -3.32
N VAL A 116 15.95 3.24 -2.46
CA VAL A 116 16.06 1.82 -2.08
C VAL A 116 15.00 1.00 -2.81
N SER A 117 15.37 0.42 -3.96
CA SER A 117 14.40 -0.22 -4.88
C SER A 117 13.52 -1.30 -4.23
N TYR A 118 14.06 -2.13 -3.35
CA TYR A 118 13.26 -3.18 -2.70
C TYR A 118 12.19 -2.65 -1.73
N THR A 119 12.30 -1.42 -1.22
CA THR A 119 11.24 -0.84 -0.36
C THR A 119 10.03 -0.37 -1.16
N HIS A 120 10.22 -0.16 -2.47
CA HIS A 120 9.21 0.26 -3.44
C HIS A 120 8.87 -0.85 -4.47
N PHE A 121 9.44 -2.05 -4.32
CA PHE A 121 9.31 -3.15 -5.29
C PHE A 121 9.72 -2.78 -6.73
N ASP A 122 10.58 -1.79 -6.88
CA ASP A 122 11.10 -1.37 -8.18
C ASP A 122 12.21 -2.29 -8.67
N ASN A 123 12.58 -2.13 -9.94
CA ASN A 123 13.75 -2.77 -10.55
C ASN A 123 13.75 -4.31 -10.42
N GLU A 124 12.56 -4.91 -10.33
CA GLU A 124 12.34 -6.35 -10.13
C GLU A 124 12.94 -6.91 -8.81
N GLU A 125 13.20 -6.07 -7.80
CA GLU A 125 13.75 -6.47 -6.49
C GLU A 125 12.71 -7.16 -5.56
N PHE A 126 11.86 -8.03 -6.12
CA PHE A 126 10.77 -8.69 -5.40
C PHE A 126 11.24 -9.56 -4.24
N GLU A 127 12.35 -10.30 -4.40
CA GLU A 127 12.85 -11.17 -3.32
C GLU A 127 13.27 -10.36 -2.08
N ASN A 128 13.97 -9.24 -2.30
CA ASN A 128 14.37 -8.36 -1.23
C ASN A 128 13.17 -7.61 -0.64
N GLY A 129 12.21 -7.20 -1.48
CA GLY A 129 10.99 -6.54 -1.01
C GLY A 129 10.14 -7.44 -0.13
N VAL A 130 9.99 -8.73 -0.47
CA VAL A 130 9.32 -9.72 0.38
C VAL A 130 10.03 -9.90 1.72
N LYS A 131 11.37 -9.97 1.73
CA LYS A 131 12.15 -10.05 2.98
C LYS A 131 11.93 -8.79 3.83
N PHE A 132 11.91 -7.62 3.21
CA PHE A 132 11.68 -6.34 3.88
C PHE A 132 10.28 -6.27 4.51
N VAL A 133 9.22 -6.59 3.77
CA VAL A 133 7.83 -6.66 4.29
C VAL A 133 7.73 -7.67 5.43
N THR A 134 8.38 -8.83 5.31
CA THR A 134 8.40 -9.85 6.37
C THR A 134 9.08 -9.33 7.64
N MET A 135 10.22 -8.66 7.51
CA MET A 135 10.94 -8.04 8.62
C MET A 135 10.07 -6.97 9.31
N LEU A 136 9.42 -6.09 8.54
CA LEU A 136 8.52 -5.07 9.08
C LEU A 136 7.32 -5.71 9.82
N SER A 137 6.74 -6.79 9.27
CA SER A 137 5.65 -7.53 9.92
C SER A 137 6.08 -8.11 11.27
N GLN A 138 7.28 -8.68 11.37
CA GLN A 138 7.84 -9.17 12.63
C GLN A 138 8.09 -8.02 13.62
N ALA A 139 8.61 -6.88 13.15
CA ALA A 139 8.85 -5.70 13.98
C ALA A 139 7.54 -5.09 14.50
N VAL A 140 6.47 -5.09 13.69
CA VAL A 140 5.11 -4.75 14.11
C VAL A 140 4.66 -5.66 15.27
N GLN A 141 4.75 -6.98 15.09
CA GLN A 141 4.32 -7.94 16.11
C GLN A 141 5.12 -7.80 17.41
N SER A 142 6.44 -7.62 17.31
CA SER A 142 7.32 -7.39 18.46
C SER A 142 6.98 -6.10 19.20
N SER A 143 6.71 -5.01 18.48
CA SER A 143 6.35 -3.72 19.07
C SER A 143 4.99 -3.81 19.78
N MET A 144 4.01 -4.48 19.19
CA MET A 144 2.73 -4.75 19.85
C MET A 144 2.88 -5.60 21.11
N ALA A 145 3.69 -6.65 21.08
CA ALA A 145 3.93 -7.50 22.24
C ALA A 145 4.59 -6.75 23.41
N ARG A 146 5.34 -5.69 23.10
CA ARG A 146 5.97 -4.79 24.09
C ARG A 146 5.11 -3.57 24.43
N LEU A 147 3.89 -3.46 23.90
CA LEU A 147 2.97 -2.33 24.07
C LEU A 147 3.55 -1.00 23.56
N GLU A 148 4.48 -1.05 22.61
CA GLU A 148 5.10 0.11 21.97
C GLU A 148 4.23 0.58 20.78
N TRP A 149 3.04 1.09 21.09
CA TRP A 149 2.00 1.35 20.09
C TRP A 149 2.41 2.34 18.99
N THR A 150 3.10 3.43 19.34
CA THR A 150 3.59 4.41 18.36
C THR A 150 4.62 3.78 17.42
N GLN A 151 5.55 2.96 17.94
CA GLN A 151 6.53 2.26 17.11
C GLN A 151 5.84 1.24 16.20
N ALA A 152 4.85 0.50 16.73
CA ALA A 152 4.08 -0.47 15.97
C ALA A 152 3.34 0.20 14.80
N ARG A 153 2.70 1.35 15.04
CA ARG A 153 2.00 2.12 14.01
C ARG A 153 2.93 2.70 12.96
N MET A 154 4.07 3.24 13.36
CA MET A 154 5.09 3.74 12.43
C MET A 154 5.60 2.64 11.50
N VAL A 155 6.03 1.50 12.05
CA VAL A 155 6.53 0.36 11.25
C VAL A 155 5.42 -0.21 10.37
N PHE A 156 4.18 -0.23 10.86
CA PHE A 156 3.03 -0.65 10.08
C PHE A 156 2.77 0.30 8.88
N GLY A 157 2.91 1.61 9.07
CA GLY A 157 2.86 2.58 7.96
C GLY A 157 3.90 2.31 6.88
N PHE A 158 5.17 2.06 7.25
CA PHE A 158 6.23 1.67 6.30
C PHE A 158 5.89 0.37 5.56
N MET A 159 5.35 -0.61 6.27
CA MET A 159 4.95 -1.88 5.66
C MET A 159 3.82 -1.70 4.65
N LEU A 160 2.81 -0.89 4.99
CA LEU A 160 1.70 -0.57 4.11
C LEU A 160 2.16 0.13 2.84
N HIS A 161 3.14 1.03 2.94
CA HIS A 161 3.69 1.72 1.79
C HIS A 161 4.31 0.73 0.80
N SER A 162 5.28 -0.08 1.25
CA SER A 162 5.91 -1.08 0.39
C SER A 162 4.90 -2.06 -0.21
N MET A 163 3.88 -2.46 0.55
CA MET A 163 2.84 -3.32 0.02
C MET A 163 1.95 -2.61 -1.01
N GLN A 164 1.67 -1.32 -0.87
CA GLN A 164 0.93 -0.54 -1.87
C GLN A 164 1.73 -0.43 -3.16
N ASP A 165 3.02 -0.10 -3.05
CA ASP A 165 3.95 -0.01 -4.17
C ASP A 165 4.09 -1.32 -4.94
N PHE A 166 4.09 -2.46 -4.25
CA PHE A 166 4.04 -3.75 -4.93
C PHE A 166 2.89 -3.83 -5.95
N TYR A 167 1.69 -3.35 -5.63
CA TYR A 167 0.55 -3.45 -6.54
C TYR A 167 0.47 -2.32 -7.57
N SER A 168 1.10 -1.17 -7.33
CA SER A 168 1.15 -0.07 -8.30
C SER A 168 2.34 -0.16 -9.25
N HIS A 169 3.47 -0.71 -8.80
CA HIS A 169 4.73 -0.71 -9.56
C HIS A 169 4.99 -2.04 -10.26
N SER A 170 4.24 -3.10 -9.92
CA SER A 170 4.33 -4.41 -10.58
C SER A 170 3.16 -4.67 -11.52
N ASN A 171 3.36 -5.64 -12.41
CA ASN A 171 2.32 -6.11 -13.31
C ASN A 171 1.31 -7.10 -12.67
N TRP A 172 1.12 -7.08 -11.34
CA TRP A 172 0.28 -8.06 -10.63
C TRP A 172 -1.14 -8.12 -11.19
N ILE A 173 -1.75 -6.97 -11.47
CA ILE A 173 -3.11 -6.88 -12.00
C ILE A 173 -3.16 -7.31 -13.47
N GLU A 174 -2.13 -7.00 -14.25
CA GLU A 174 -1.99 -7.33 -15.66
C GLU A 174 -1.82 -8.84 -15.86
N LEU A 175 -1.23 -9.55 -14.88
CA LEU A 175 -1.21 -11.02 -14.80
C LEU A 175 -2.59 -11.65 -14.51
N GLY A 176 -3.66 -10.85 -14.45
CA GLY A 176 -5.01 -11.31 -14.15
C GLY A 176 -5.25 -11.60 -12.68
N MET A 177 -4.29 -11.30 -11.79
CA MET A 177 -4.49 -11.47 -10.36
C MET A 177 -5.46 -10.39 -9.86
N ARG A 178 -6.42 -10.81 -9.04
CA ARG A 178 -7.48 -9.94 -8.50
C ARG A 178 -7.59 -10.01 -6.99
N GLU A 179 -6.73 -10.78 -6.35
CA GLU A 179 -6.72 -10.93 -4.90
C GLU A 179 -5.37 -10.45 -4.34
N PRO A 180 -5.33 -10.00 -3.08
CA PRO A 180 -4.08 -9.72 -2.40
C PRO A 180 -3.19 -10.96 -2.38
N ASN A 181 -1.92 -10.76 -2.72
CA ASN A 181 -0.92 -11.82 -2.71
C ASN A 181 -0.62 -12.26 -1.26
N LYS A 182 -1.06 -13.46 -0.89
CA LYS A 182 -0.82 -14.04 0.43
C LYS A 182 0.66 -14.33 0.68
N ASP A 183 1.43 -14.59 -0.38
CA ASP A 183 2.85 -14.90 -0.29
C ASP A 183 3.70 -13.68 0.08
N LEU A 184 3.23 -12.46 -0.25
CA LEU A 184 3.87 -11.19 0.13
C LEU A 184 4.02 -11.04 1.64
N THR A 185 2.95 -11.35 2.39
CA THR A 185 2.95 -11.27 3.87
C THR A 185 3.46 -12.53 4.53
N ALA A 186 3.46 -13.66 3.82
CA ALA A 186 4.00 -14.94 4.32
C ALA A 186 5.52 -15.08 4.12
N GLY A 187 6.17 -14.12 3.49
CA GLY A 187 7.62 -14.16 3.21
C GLY A 187 8.01 -15.21 2.18
N ARG A 188 7.11 -15.54 1.26
CA ARG A 188 7.31 -16.60 0.25
C ARG A 188 7.61 -16.01 -1.13
N ARG A 189 8.12 -16.84 -2.02
CA ARG A 189 8.36 -16.46 -3.42
C ARG A 189 7.04 -16.10 -4.10
N LEU A 190 7.03 -14.99 -4.84
CA LEU A 190 5.84 -14.45 -5.52
C LEU A 190 5.57 -15.07 -6.90
N GLY A 191 6.18 -16.23 -7.20
CA GLY A 191 6.10 -16.89 -8.49
C GLY A 191 7.35 -16.67 -9.37
N SER A 192 7.15 -16.74 -10.68
CA SER A 192 8.21 -16.54 -11.68
C SER A 192 8.43 -15.06 -11.92
N VAL A 193 9.55 -14.54 -11.44
CA VAL A 193 9.97 -13.14 -11.68
C VAL A 193 10.76 -13.08 -12.99
N ALA A 194 10.54 -12.04 -13.79
CA ALA A 194 11.31 -11.78 -14.99
C ALA A 194 12.79 -11.54 -14.63
N ASP A 195 13.72 -12.11 -15.39
CA ASP A 195 15.14 -11.80 -15.23
C ASP A 195 15.54 -10.56 -16.04
N GLU A 196 16.73 -10.01 -15.80
CA GLU A 196 17.23 -8.79 -16.46
C GLU A 196 17.17 -8.82 -18.00
N ASN A 197 17.26 -10.01 -18.61
CA ASN A 197 17.27 -10.20 -20.06
C ASN A 197 15.87 -10.46 -20.65
N THR A 198 14.89 -10.76 -19.79
CA THR A 198 13.50 -10.96 -20.17
C THR A 198 12.91 -9.62 -20.56
N LYS A 199 12.58 -9.45 -21.84
CA LYS A 199 11.95 -8.23 -22.35
C LYS A 199 10.53 -8.12 -21.85
N THR A 200 10.29 -7.17 -20.94
CA THR A 200 8.98 -6.94 -20.33
C THR A 200 8.25 -5.76 -20.95
N CYS A 201 8.93 -4.93 -21.75
CA CYS A 201 8.38 -3.75 -22.39
C CYS A 201 8.56 -3.72 -23.92
N LYS A 202 7.60 -3.10 -24.61
CA LYS A 202 7.72 -2.66 -26.01
C LYS A 202 8.39 -1.31 -26.02
N THR A 203 9.23 -1.09 -27.02
CA THR A 203 9.73 0.25 -27.32
C THR A 203 8.61 1.02 -28.03
N CYS A 204 8.22 2.15 -27.47
CA CYS A 204 7.27 3.06 -28.09
C CYS A 204 8.03 4.15 -28.86
N LEU A 205 7.59 4.43 -30.09
CA LEU A 205 8.21 5.44 -30.96
C LEU A 205 7.43 6.75 -30.84
N GLY A 206 8.08 7.85 -30.48
CA GLY A 206 7.40 9.15 -30.36
C GLY A 206 6.29 9.14 -29.30
N SER A 207 5.40 10.12 -29.32
CA SER A 207 4.34 10.33 -28.32
C SER A 207 3.10 9.44 -28.51
N ASP A 208 3.29 8.16 -28.85
CA ASP A 208 2.19 7.21 -29.00
C ASP A 208 1.65 6.81 -27.61
N GLU A 209 0.69 7.59 -27.09
CA GLU A 209 0.08 7.37 -25.78
C GLU A 209 -0.51 5.96 -25.63
N ASP A 210 -1.07 5.38 -26.69
CA ASP A 210 -1.67 4.05 -26.63
C ASP A 210 -0.57 2.99 -26.46
N CYS A 211 0.55 3.14 -27.16
CA CYS A 211 1.71 2.30 -26.92
C CYS A 211 2.22 2.44 -25.49
N VAL A 212 2.38 3.67 -24.98
CA VAL A 212 2.93 3.91 -23.62
C VAL A 212 2.04 3.28 -22.55
N ARG A 213 0.71 3.42 -22.67
CA ARG A 213 -0.26 2.78 -21.78
C ARG A 213 -0.24 1.25 -21.85
N ASN A 214 0.07 0.69 -23.03
CA ASN A 214 -0.04 -0.74 -23.32
C ASN A 214 1.30 -1.38 -23.73
N ASN A 215 2.42 -0.90 -23.16
CA ASN A 215 3.76 -1.32 -23.55
C ASN A 215 4.23 -2.63 -22.88
N LEU A 216 3.51 -3.14 -21.88
CA LEU A 216 3.85 -4.41 -21.21
C LEU A 216 3.81 -5.60 -22.21
N ARG A 217 4.75 -6.54 -22.09
CA ARG A 217 4.96 -7.68 -23.02
C ARG A 217 4.92 -9.06 -22.38
N VAL A 218 4.71 -9.16 -21.08
CA VAL A 218 4.83 -10.43 -20.34
C VAL A 218 3.53 -10.83 -19.71
N ASP A 219 3.02 -11.99 -20.14
CA ASP A 219 1.77 -12.57 -19.64
C ASP A 219 2.00 -13.58 -18.50
N ASN A 220 3.24 -14.02 -18.26
CA ASN A 220 3.55 -15.14 -17.34
C ASN A 220 4.68 -14.86 -16.34
N TYR A 221 5.25 -13.66 -16.34
CA TYR A 221 6.31 -13.28 -15.42
C TYR A 221 5.91 -12.04 -14.65
N LEU A 222 6.18 -12.07 -13.35
CA LEU A 222 6.10 -10.89 -12.50
C LEU A 222 7.28 -9.95 -12.83
N THR A 223 6.99 -8.69 -13.09
CA THR A 223 7.95 -7.63 -13.39
C THR A 223 7.49 -6.34 -12.72
N SER A 224 8.41 -5.40 -12.54
CA SER A 224 8.10 -4.05 -12.08
C SER A 224 8.85 -3.00 -12.88
N GLY A 225 8.38 -1.76 -12.78
CA GLY A 225 9.03 -0.61 -13.41
C GLY A 225 10.44 -0.40 -12.84
N TYR A 226 11.35 0.04 -13.72
CA TYR A 226 12.68 0.43 -13.31
C TYR A 226 12.72 1.92 -12.97
N PHE A 227 13.05 2.25 -11.71
CA PHE A 227 13.13 3.62 -11.21
C PHE A 227 14.60 4.07 -11.09
N ALA A 228 14.93 5.25 -11.62
CA ALA A 228 16.28 5.82 -11.51
C ALA A 228 16.23 7.33 -11.24
N HIS A 229 15.90 7.70 -10.00
CA HIS A 229 15.81 9.10 -9.64
C HIS A 229 17.17 9.72 -9.22
N PHE A 230 18.01 8.97 -8.48
CA PHE A 230 19.24 9.52 -7.88
C PHE A 230 20.50 8.63 -7.95
N TYR A 231 20.36 7.35 -8.30
CA TYR A 231 21.48 6.41 -8.46
C TYR A 231 21.47 5.78 -9.85
N PRO A 232 22.61 5.35 -10.40
CA PRO A 232 22.70 4.81 -11.75
C PRO A 232 22.18 3.37 -11.78
N VAL A 233 20.93 3.15 -11.38
CA VAL A 233 20.23 1.93 -11.79
C VAL A 233 19.96 2.10 -13.27
N LYS A 234 20.80 1.46 -14.08
CA LYS A 234 20.62 1.44 -15.52
C LYS A 234 19.47 0.50 -15.83
N LYS A 235 18.34 1.06 -16.27
CA LYS A 235 17.23 0.28 -16.82
C LYS A 235 17.77 -0.63 -17.95
N PRO A 236 17.65 -1.96 -17.83
CA PRO A 236 18.11 -2.86 -18.88
C PRO A 236 17.30 -2.70 -20.19
N PRO A 237 17.90 -2.98 -21.36
CA PRO A 237 17.20 -2.87 -22.64
C PRO A 237 15.95 -3.75 -22.69
N GLY A 238 14.80 -3.14 -22.99
CA GLY A 238 13.52 -3.85 -23.09
C GLY A 238 12.76 -4.01 -21.77
N LYS A 239 13.21 -3.35 -20.68
CA LYS A 239 12.47 -3.21 -19.43
C LYS A 239 11.64 -1.92 -19.40
N CYS A 240 10.52 -1.96 -18.66
CA CYS A 240 9.65 -0.81 -18.47
C CYS A 240 10.22 0.16 -17.42
N HIS A 241 9.95 1.45 -17.56
CA HIS A 241 10.33 2.47 -16.58
C HIS A 241 9.24 2.64 -15.52
N HIS A 242 9.64 3.09 -14.33
CA HIS A 242 8.72 3.48 -13.27
C HIS A 242 8.57 5.01 -13.24
N GLY A 243 7.35 5.53 -13.44
CA GLY A 243 7.05 6.96 -13.34
C GLY A 243 7.36 7.82 -14.57
N TYR A 244 7.22 9.14 -14.41
CA TYR A 244 7.11 10.14 -15.47
C TYR A 244 8.45 10.77 -15.93
N LEU A 245 9.57 10.52 -15.25
CA LEU A 245 10.83 11.24 -15.48
C LEU A 245 11.79 10.46 -16.38
N CYS A 246 11.60 10.63 -17.68
CA CYS A 246 12.37 9.99 -18.72
C CYS A 246 13.54 10.88 -19.15
N TYR A 247 14.68 10.80 -18.43
CA TYR A 247 15.96 11.27 -18.96
C TYR A 247 17.08 10.26 -18.70
N PHE A 248 17.22 9.31 -19.62
CA PHE A 248 18.43 8.52 -19.76
C PHE A 248 19.14 8.92 -21.06
N PRO A 249 20.36 9.49 -21.00
CA PRO A 249 21.14 9.72 -22.19
C PRO A 249 21.56 8.38 -22.80
N GLY A 250 20.98 8.02 -23.96
CA GLY A 250 21.47 6.91 -24.79
C GLY A 250 20.44 5.99 -25.44
N ASP A 251 19.16 6.06 -25.04
CA ASP A 251 18.10 5.25 -25.66
C ASP A 251 17.17 6.14 -26.52
N ASN A 252 17.26 5.94 -27.84
CA ASN A 252 16.62 6.79 -28.86
C ASN A 252 15.09 6.66 -28.96
N ASN A 253 14.34 6.21 -27.95
CA ASN A 253 12.89 6.03 -28.06
C ASN A 253 12.21 5.91 -26.70
N GLU A 254 11.94 7.01 -26.01
CA GLU A 254 11.07 6.98 -24.83
C GLU A 254 10.21 8.25 -24.80
N TYR A 255 8.93 8.11 -25.17
CA TYR A 255 7.90 8.93 -24.56
C TYR A 255 7.25 8.11 -23.45
N CYS A 256 6.99 8.81 -22.38
CA CYS A 256 6.28 8.44 -21.17
C CYS A 256 5.05 9.38 -21.13
N GLU A 257 3.95 8.99 -20.47
CA GLU A 257 2.76 9.85 -20.38
C GLU A 257 3.06 11.24 -19.79
#